data_AF-A0A7S7Z9T7-F1
#
_entry.id   AF-A0A7S7Z9T7-F1
#
_cell.length_a   1.000
_cell.length_b   1.000
_cell.length_c   1.000
_cell.angle_alpha   90.00
_cell.angle_beta   90.00
_cell.angle_gamma   90.00
#
_symmetry.space_group_name_H-M   'P 1'
#
loop_
_entity.id
_entity.type
_entity.pdbx_description
1 polymer ?
#
loop_
_entity_poly.entity_id
_entity_poly.type
_entity_poly.pdbx_seq_one_letter_code
_entity_poly.pdbx_strand_id
1 'polypeptide(L)'
;MRIFLAAMILVAVTANASPSAASDWQYGCRGVLPSGDAPVIIFNRSSLIMLPKAWVGGSLLGSVNDQLLSSSFRASDNNSGLVPTMVFARDDHPDEKLTLTETSSKVISDVHRPAGSQPRSEQITTYRKVYRWVSDGIYRGPYEIKMDCVNYELSAPHR
;
A
#
# COMPACT_ATOMS: atom_id res chain seq x y z
N MET A 1 -1.61 -70.75 18.59
CA MET A 1 -0.14 -70.67 18.66
C MET A 1 0.38 -70.04 17.36
N ARG A 2 1.12 -68.92 17.47
CA ARG A 2 2.10 -68.34 16.49
C ARG A 2 1.53 -67.81 15.16
N ILE A 3 1.22 -66.51 15.02
CA ILE A 3 2.08 -65.32 14.72
C ILE A 3 2.81 -65.45 13.35
N PHE A 4 2.49 -64.60 12.35
CA PHE A 4 3.35 -63.50 11.83
C PHE A 4 2.87 -62.85 10.50
N LEU A 5 2.68 -61.51 10.60
CA LEU A 5 3.15 -60.42 9.71
C LEU A 5 2.63 -60.15 8.28
N ALA A 6 2.39 -58.83 8.08
CA ALA A 6 2.61 -57.99 6.89
C ALA A 6 1.51 -58.02 5.79
N ALA A 7 1.07 -56.92 5.17
CA ALA A 7 1.66 -55.59 5.02
C ALA A 7 0.60 -54.49 4.78
N MET A 8 1.03 -53.25 5.05
CA MET A 8 0.40 -51.96 4.76
C MET A 8 0.06 -51.77 3.27
N ILE A 9 -0.87 -50.85 2.99
CA ILE A 9 -0.57 -49.53 2.36
C ILE A 9 -1.85 -48.66 2.50
N LEU A 10 -1.81 -47.68 3.39
CA LEU A 10 -2.73 -46.54 3.35
C LEU A 10 -1.97 -45.42 2.65
N VAL A 11 -2.28 -45.17 1.37
CA VAL A 11 -1.73 -44.01 0.65
C VAL A 11 -2.49 -42.78 1.16
N ALA A 12 -1.93 -42.11 2.17
CA ALA A 12 -2.30 -40.74 2.46
C ALA A 12 -1.68 -39.87 1.36
N VAL A 13 -2.47 -39.52 0.34
CA VAL A 13 -2.12 -38.45 -0.58
C VAL A 13 -2.17 -37.16 0.22
N THR A 14 -1.04 -36.75 0.80
CA THR A 14 -0.85 -35.37 1.20
C THR A 14 -0.77 -34.57 -0.10
N ALA A 15 -1.91 -34.05 -0.53
CA ALA A 15 -1.92 -32.94 -1.44
C ALA A 15 -1.19 -31.81 -0.71
N ASN A 16 0.13 -31.70 -0.93
CA ASN A 16 0.85 -30.48 -0.71
C ASN A 16 0.23 -29.48 -1.68
N ALA A 17 -0.81 -28.78 -1.23
CA ALA A 17 -1.22 -27.55 -1.85
C ALA A 17 -0.02 -26.62 -1.73
N SER A 18 0.85 -26.63 -2.75
CA SER A 18 1.82 -25.56 -2.95
C SER A 18 1.02 -24.27 -2.81
N PRO A 19 1.44 -23.31 -1.98
CA PRO A 19 0.68 -22.09 -1.83
C PRO A 19 0.55 -21.49 -3.23
N SER A 20 -0.68 -21.45 -3.75
CA SER A 20 -1.05 -20.59 -4.86
C SER A 20 -0.93 -19.17 -4.31
N ALA A 21 0.30 -18.68 -4.18
CA ALA A 21 0.57 -17.33 -3.74
C ALA A 21 -0.02 -16.43 -4.82
N ALA A 22 -1.16 -15.82 -4.50
CA ALA A 22 -1.84 -14.89 -5.39
C ALA A 22 -0.88 -13.76 -5.81
N SER A 23 -1.19 -13.11 -6.92
CA SER A 23 -0.53 -11.85 -7.28
C SER A 23 -0.65 -10.86 -6.11
N ASP A 24 0.41 -10.12 -5.81
CA ASP A 24 0.38 -9.05 -4.82
C ASP A 24 0.40 -7.69 -5.52
N TRP A 25 -0.29 -6.72 -4.93
CA TRP A 25 -0.40 -5.37 -5.45
C TRP A 25 -0.33 -4.36 -4.32
N GLN A 26 0.67 -3.49 -4.38
CA GLN A 26 0.90 -2.47 -3.37
C GLN A 26 1.03 -1.10 -4.01
N TYR A 27 0.34 -0.12 -3.43
CA TYR A 27 0.43 1.27 -3.86
C TYR A 27 0.56 2.18 -2.66
N GLY A 28 1.39 3.21 -2.81
CA GLY A 28 1.43 4.30 -1.84
C GLY A 28 2.05 5.56 -2.39
N CYS A 29 1.74 6.67 -1.73
CA CYS A 29 2.26 8.00 -2.02
C CYS A 29 2.83 8.63 -0.75
N ARG A 30 3.87 9.45 -0.92
CA ARG A 30 4.41 10.31 0.14
C ARG A 30 4.56 11.74 -0.37
N GLY A 31 4.15 12.69 0.45
CA GLY A 31 4.33 14.11 0.22
C GLY A 31 4.63 14.86 1.51
N VAL A 32 4.80 16.17 1.38
CA VAL A 32 4.93 17.07 2.52
C VAL A 32 3.83 18.11 2.41
N LEU A 33 3.03 18.25 3.45
CA LEU A 33 1.97 19.25 3.49
C LEU A 33 2.61 20.64 3.66
N PRO A 34 2.20 21.67 2.88
CA PRO A 34 2.72 23.02 3.04
C PRO A 34 2.01 23.78 4.18
N SER A 35 1.93 23.17 5.37
CA SER A 35 1.48 23.79 6.62
C SER A 35 2.68 24.21 7.48
N GLY A 36 2.45 24.97 8.56
CA GLY A 36 3.53 25.58 9.35
C GLY A 36 4.60 24.61 9.87
N ASP A 37 4.19 23.43 10.31
CA ASP A 37 5.05 22.33 10.80
C ASP A 37 5.44 21.32 9.72
N ALA A 38 4.91 21.47 8.51
CA ALA A 38 5.21 20.68 7.31
C ALA A 38 5.23 19.15 7.54
N PRO A 39 4.14 18.53 7.99
CA PRO A 39 4.07 17.10 8.24
C PRO A 39 4.24 16.32 6.94
N VAL A 40 4.86 15.15 7.07
CA VAL A 40 4.97 14.19 5.99
C VAL A 40 3.67 13.39 5.94
N ILE A 41 3.04 13.39 4.78
CA ILE A 41 1.82 12.63 4.53
C ILE A 41 2.23 11.37 3.78
N ILE A 42 1.77 10.21 4.25
CA ILE A 42 1.88 8.95 3.53
C ILE A 42 0.49 8.36 3.43
N PHE A 43 0.10 7.91 2.24
CA PHE A 43 -1.16 7.20 2.09
C PHE A 43 -1.04 6.03 1.12
N ASN A 44 -1.93 5.06 1.30
CA ASN A 44 -2.20 3.97 0.39
C ASN A 44 -3.72 3.90 0.11
N ARG A 45 -4.19 2.85 -0.55
CA ARG A 45 -5.62 2.68 -0.88
C ARG A 45 -6.58 2.68 0.30
N SER A 46 -6.10 2.33 1.50
CA SER A 46 -6.94 2.09 2.68
C SER A 46 -6.77 3.10 3.79
N SER A 47 -5.64 3.79 3.82
CA SER A 47 -5.28 4.65 4.95
C SER A 47 -4.36 5.78 4.55
N LEU A 48 -4.45 6.87 5.31
CA LEU A 48 -3.53 7.99 5.29
C LEU A 48 -3.00 8.21 6.71
N ILE A 49 -1.70 8.48 6.82
CA ILE A 49 -1.03 8.81 8.08
C ILE A 49 -0.26 10.13 7.93
N MET A 50 -0.19 10.89 9.03
CA MET A 50 0.55 12.16 9.08
C MET A 50 1.67 12.09 10.11
N LEU A 51 2.91 12.08 9.65
CA LEU A 51 4.08 12.00 10.53
C LEU A 51 4.75 13.36 10.66
N PRO A 52 5.24 13.73 11.86
CA PRO A 52 6.16 14.86 12.00
C PRO A 52 7.37 14.67 11.09
N LYS A 53 7.83 15.72 10.42
CA LYS A 53 8.96 15.65 9.48
C LYS A 53 10.23 15.05 10.10
N ALA A 54 10.45 15.29 11.39
CA ALA A 54 11.58 14.76 12.16
C ALA A 54 11.59 13.23 12.26
N TRP A 55 10.46 12.55 12.02
CA TRP A 55 10.31 11.11 12.25
C TRP A 55 10.41 10.28 10.95
N VAL A 56 10.47 10.92 9.79
CA VAL A 56 10.47 10.17 8.51
C VAL A 56 11.87 10.08 7.91
N GLY A 57 12.54 8.95 8.15
CA GLY A 57 13.73 8.48 7.43
C GLY A 57 13.46 7.15 6.72
N GLY A 58 14.17 6.86 5.62
CA GLY A 58 14.08 5.57 4.90
C GLY A 58 13.35 5.61 3.54
N SER A 59 13.22 4.42 2.91
CA SER A 59 12.60 4.25 1.59
C SER A 59 11.07 4.34 1.68
N LEU A 60 10.45 4.84 0.60
CA LEU A 60 9.00 5.00 0.49
C LEU A 60 8.22 3.70 0.78
N LEU A 61 8.70 2.56 0.26
CA LEU A 61 8.10 1.25 0.47
C LEU A 61 8.10 0.83 1.95
N GLY A 62 9.17 1.15 2.69
CA GLY A 62 9.22 0.89 4.14
C GLY A 62 8.17 1.73 4.89
N SER A 63 7.99 2.98 4.51
CA SER A 63 7.03 3.88 5.17
C SER A 63 5.56 3.58 4.88
N VAL A 64 5.25 2.83 3.80
CA VAL A 64 3.89 2.38 3.49
C VAL A 64 3.51 1.12 4.30
N ASN A 65 4.51 0.36 4.77
CA ASN A 65 4.32 -0.89 5.49
C ASN A 65 4.26 -0.69 7.02
N ASP A 66 4.92 0.34 7.54
CA ASP A 66 4.93 0.65 8.98
C ASP A 66 3.78 1.60 9.37
N GLN A 67 2.77 1.05 10.05
CA GLN A 67 1.73 1.81 10.74
C GLN A 67 2.35 2.59 11.92
N LEU A 68 2.81 3.81 11.66
CA LEU A 68 3.30 4.69 12.71
C LEU A 68 2.33 5.82 13.04
N LEU A 69 2.11 5.94 14.34
CA LEU A 69 1.13 6.74 15.05
C LEU A 69 1.47 8.24 14.96
N SER A 70 0.67 8.95 14.18
CA SER A 70 0.28 10.34 14.40
C SER A 70 -0.84 10.60 13.39
N SER A 71 -2.08 10.71 13.87
CA SER A 71 -3.30 10.89 13.06
C SER A 71 -3.47 9.90 11.89
N SER A 72 -4.12 8.76 12.15
CA SER A 72 -4.55 7.83 11.10
C SER A 72 -5.92 8.19 10.56
N PHE A 73 -6.07 8.07 9.25
CA PHE A 73 -7.32 8.25 8.54
C PHE A 73 -7.60 6.99 7.75
N ARG A 74 -8.85 6.55 7.74
CA ARG A 74 -9.31 5.41 6.92
C ARG A 74 -10.00 5.92 5.68
N ALA A 75 -9.73 5.27 4.55
CA ALA A 75 -10.46 5.55 3.32
C ALA A 75 -11.95 5.21 3.51
N SER A 76 -12.82 6.06 2.95
CA SER A 76 -14.28 5.86 2.98
C SER A 76 -14.72 4.74 2.03
N ASP A 77 -13.90 4.42 1.03
CA ASP A 77 -14.09 3.29 0.11
C ASP A 77 -12.73 2.69 -0.26
N ASN A 78 -12.54 1.40 0.05
CA ASN A 78 -11.32 0.63 -0.28
C ASN A 78 -11.43 -0.11 -1.62
N ASN A 79 -12.63 -0.18 -2.21
CA ASN A 79 -12.96 -0.95 -3.41
C ASN A 79 -13.01 -0.08 -4.67
N SER A 80 -12.98 1.24 -4.54
CA SER A 80 -13.09 2.18 -5.66
C SER A 80 -11.88 2.19 -6.61
N GLY A 81 -10.87 1.36 -6.37
CA GLY A 81 -9.56 1.50 -7.00
C GLY A 81 -8.92 2.83 -6.58
N LEU A 82 -7.71 3.11 -7.05
CA LEU A 82 -7.08 4.43 -6.84
C LEU A 82 -7.74 5.45 -7.75
N VAL A 83 -9.00 5.78 -7.42
CA VAL A 83 -9.75 6.83 -8.09
C VAL A 83 -9.00 8.15 -7.94
N PRO A 84 -9.10 9.05 -8.95
CA PRO A 84 -8.48 10.37 -8.88
C PRO A 84 -8.86 11.13 -7.60
N THR A 85 -10.05 10.87 -7.05
CA THR A 85 -10.50 11.45 -5.79
C THR A 85 -10.60 10.37 -4.72
N MET A 86 -9.91 10.58 -3.59
CA MET A 86 -9.94 9.72 -2.42
C MET A 86 -10.43 10.53 -1.22
N VAL A 87 -11.31 9.94 -0.42
CA VAL A 87 -11.85 10.54 0.80
C VAL A 87 -11.46 9.68 1.98
N PHE A 88 -10.87 10.30 3.00
CA PHE A 88 -10.46 9.67 4.24
C PHE A 88 -11.18 10.32 5.43
N ALA A 89 -11.59 9.51 6.39
CA ALA A 89 -12.15 9.97 7.67
C ALA A 89 -11.14 9.74 8.79
N ARG A 90 -11.02 10.68 9.73
CA ARG A 90 -10.09 10.52 10.86
C ARG A 90 -10.58 9.43 11.80
N ASP A 91 -9.69 8.55 12.25
CA ASP A 91 -10.08 7.39 13.07
C ASP A 91 -10.74 7.77 14.39
N ASP A 92 -10.30 8.84 15.03
CA ASP A 92 -10.81 9.31 16.33
C ASP A 92 -11.92 10.36 16.20
N HIS A 93 -12.08 10.99 15.03
CA HIS A 93 -13.10 12.01 14.74
C HIS A 93 -13.66 11.81 13.32
N PRO A 94 -14.59 10.87 13.12
CA PRO A 94 -15.03 10.44 11.79
C PRO A 94 -15.83 11.51 11.02
N ASP A 95 -16.31 12.54 11.72
CA ASP A 95 -16.94 13.70 11.10
C ASP A 95 -15.92 14.60 10.37
N GLU A 96 -14.64 14.53 10.78
CA GLU A 96 -13.55 15.21 10.07
C GLU A 96 -13.14 14.39 8.84
N LYS A 97 -13.28 15.03 7.69
CA LYS A 97 -13.01 14.43 6.39
C LYS A 97 -11.89 15.14 5.68
N LEU A 98 -11.13 14.31 4.99
CA LEU A 98 -10.04 14.72 4.15
C LEU A 98 -10.27 14.20 2.74
N THR A 99 -10.14 15.07 1.76
CA THR A 99 -10.26 14.73 0.34
C THR A 99 -8.94 15.03 -0.36
N LEU A 100 -8.40 14.03 -1.06
CA LEU A 100 -7.31 14.15 -2.01
C LEU A 100 -7.88 14.04 -3.41
N THR A 101 -7.65 15.03 -4.26
CA THR A 101 -8.00 14.96 -5.69
C THR A 101 -6.75 15.10 -6.53
N GLU A 102 -6.41 14.06 -7.29
CA GLU A 102 -5.32 14.05 -8.25
C GLU A 102 -5.56 15.11 -9.32
N THR A 103 -4.64 16.05 -9.45
CA THR A 103 -4.67 17.09 -10.49
C THR A 103 -3.66 16.82 -11.60
N SER A 104 -2.58 16.08 -11.30
CA SER A 104 -1.54 15.72 -12.26
C SER A 104 -0.84 14.43 -11.87
N SER A 105 -0.41 13.67 -12.88
CA SER A 105 0.42 12.47 -12.70
C SER A 105 1.41 12.33 -13.83
N LYS A 106 2.67 12.04 -13.47
CA LYS A 106 3.77 11.80 -14.40
C LYS A 106 4.53 10.56 -13.97
N VAL A 107 4.70 9.60 -14.86
CA VAL A 107 5.59 8.45 -14.64
C VAL A 107 7.04 8.93 -14.61
N ILE A 108 7.79 8.54 -13.57
CA ILE A 108 9.22 8.83 -13.43
C ILE A 108 10.05 7.63 -13.87
N SER A 109 9.65 6.43 -13.44
CA SER A 109 10.29 5.18 -13.83
C SER A 109 9.27 4.07 -13.92
N ASP A 110 9.54 3.09 -14.78
CA ASP A 110 8.79 1.84 -14.85
C ASP A 110 9.80 0.72 -15.07
N VAL A 111 9.88 -0.21 -14.12
CA VAL A 111 10.87 -1.28 -14.12
C VAL A 111 10.16 -2.60 -14.00
N HIS A 112 10.38 -3.47 -14.98
CA HIS A 112 9.90 -4.84 -14.99
C HIS A 112 11.09 -5.80 -14.89
N ARG A 113 11.05 -6.74 -13.95
CA ARG A 113 12.14 -7.71 -13.73
C ARG A 113 11.65 -9.01 -13.09
N PRO A 114 12.45 -10.09 -13.14
CA PRO A 114 12.19 -11.26 -12.31
C PRO A 114 12.23 -10.92 -10.82
N ALA A 115 11.27 -11.45 -10.05
CA ALA A 115 11.22 -11.31 -8.61
C ALA A 115 12.18 -12.33 -7.97
N GLY A 116 13.47 -11.97 -7.92
CA GLY A 116 14.53 -12.85 -7.43
C GLY A 116 14.72 -14.08 -8.32
N SER A 117 14.91 -15.26 -7.72
CA SER A 117 15.11 -16.53 -8.41
C SER A 117 13.82 -17.34 -8.66
N GLN A 118 12.65 -16.79 -8.33
CA GLN A 118 11.35 -17.46 -8.46
C GLN A 118 10.72 -17.25 -9.85
N PRO A 119 9.78 -18.11 -10.30
CA PRO A 119 9.06 -17.95 -11.56
C PRO A 119 7.95 -16.88 -11.45
N ARG A 120 8.32 -15.71 -10.93
CA ARG A 120 7.45 -14.54 -10.75
C ARG A 120 8.16 -13.35 -11.36
N SER A 121 7.43 -12.50 -12.05
CA SER A 121 7.86 -11.15 -12.42
C SER A 121 7.32 -10.13 -11.42
N GLU A 122 8.09 -9.09 -11.17
CA GLU A 122 7.66 -7.88 -10.48
C GLU A 122 7.75 -6.65 -11.39
N GLN A 123 6.84 -5.71 -11.17
CA GLN A 123 6.84 -4.41 -11.81
C GLN A 123 6.78 -3.32 -10.74
N ILE A 124 7.69 -2.35 -10.82
CA ILE A 124 7.72 -1.17 -9.97
C ILE A 124 7.59 0.06 -10.86
N THR A 125 6.47 0.75 -10.76
CA THR A 125 6.26 2.04 -11.42
C THR A 125 6.29 3.16 -10.39
N THR A 126 7.14 4.16 -10.60
CA THR A 126 7.19 5.35 -9.74
C THR A 126 6.58 6.54 -10.46
N TYR A 127 5.86 7.37 -9.72
CA TYR A 127 5.13 8.52 -10.24
C TYR A 127 5.46 9.77 -9.43
N ARG A 128 5.49 10.91 -10.11
CA ARG A 128 5.32 12.23 -9.50
C ARG A 128 3.86 12.63 -9.70
N LYS A 129 3.10 12.73 -8.62
CA LYS A 129 1.71 13.17 -8.65
C LYS A 129 1.53 14.50 -7.94
N VAL A 130 0.50 15.24 -8.32
CA VAL A 130 0.04 16.43 -7.61
C VAL A 130 -1.39 16.17 -7.16
N TYR A 131 -1.64 16.37 -5.86
CA TYR A 131 -2.96 16.24 -5.27
C TYR A 131 -3.41 17.57 -4.70
N ARG A 132 -4.67 17.92 -4.97
CA ARG A 132 -5.40 18.94 -4.23
C ARG A 132 -5.91 18.34 -2.93
N TRP A 133 -5.41 18.86 -1.83
CA TRP A 133 -5.80 18.52 -0.46
C TRP A 133 -6.89 19.46 0.03
N VAL A 134 -7.97 18.90 0.57
CA VAL A 134 -9.03 19.64 1.27
C VAL A 134 -9.34 18.88 2.56
N SER A 135 -9.28 19.57 3.69
CA SER A 135 -9.58 19.03 5.02
C SER A 135 -10.46 20.04 5.77
N ASP A 136 -11.52 19.58 6.41
CA ASP A 136 -12.37 20.38 7.32
C ASP A 136 -11.91 20.31 8.79
N GLY A 137 -11.00 19.38 9.09
CA GLY A 137 -10.41 19.12 10.39
C GLY A 137 -9.04 19.74 10.58
N ILE A 138 -8.05 18.91 10.93
CA ILE A 138 -6.65 19.33 11.06
C ILE A 138 -6.02 19.67 9.71
N TYR A 139 -5.09 20.62 9.73
CA TYR A 139 -4.41 21.16 8.55
C TYR A 139 -5.37 21.54 7.42
N ARG A 140 -6.31 22.44 7.74
CA ARG A 140 -7.33 22.92 6.81
C ARG A 140 -6.69 23.48 5.55
N GLY A 141 -7.08 22.91 4.41
CA GLY A 141 -6.67 23.36 3.08
C GLY A 141 -7.53 24.50 2.53
N PRO A 142 -7.49 24.74 1.21
CA PRO A 142 -6.91 23.87 0.19
C PRO A 142 -5.40 24.02 0.02
N TYR A 143 -4.72 22.91 -0.30
CA TYR A 143 -3.30 22.89 -0.69
C TYR A 143 -3.07 22.07 -1.95
N GLU A 144 -2.05 22.42 -2.74
CA GLU A 144 -1.50 21.51 -3.74
C GLU A 144 -0.26 20.82 -3.18
N ILE A 145 -0.30 19.49 -3.13
CA ILE A 145 0.77 18.68 -2.58
C ILE A 145 1.38 17.86 -3.70
N LYS A 146 2.69 18.05 -3.90
CA LYS A 146 3.49 17.19 -4.77
C LYS A 146 3.85 15.93 -4.00
N MET A 147 3.60 14.78 -4.59
CA MET A 147 3.85 13.48 -3.97
C MET A 147 4.65 12.57 -4.88
N ASP A 148 5.55 11.81 -4.27
CA ASP A 148 6.21 10.67 -4.88
C ASP A 148 5.40 9.42 -4.56
N CYS A 149 4.97 8.72 -5.60
CA CYS A 149 4.15 7.53 -5.48
C CYS A 149 4.82 6.32 -6.12
N VAL A 150 4.47 5.14 -5.62
CA VAL A 150 4.93 3.86 -6.13
C VAL A 150 3.74 2.93 -6.34
N ASN A 151 3.75 2.22 -7.46
CA ASN A 151 2.92 1.07 -7.74
C ASN A 151 3.84 -0.15 -7.84
N TYR A 152 3.56 -1.19 -7.06
CA TYR A 152 4.25 -2.47 -7.09
C TYR A 152 3.26 -3.57 -7.44
N GLU A 153 3.59 -4.35 -8.47
CA GLU A 153 2.83 -5.51 -8.92
C GLU A 153 3.72 -6.74 -8.91
N LEU A 154 3.29 -7.79 -8.22
CA LEU A 154 3.95 -9.09 -8.22
C LEU A 154 3.01 -10.11 -8.86
N SER A 155 3.44 -10.68 -9.98
CA SER A 155 2.67 -11.70 -10.71
C SER A 155 2.45 -12.97 -9.86
N ALA A 156 1.42 -13.74 -10.21
CA ALA A 156 1.28 -15.10 -9.69
C ALA A 156 2.40 -16.00 -10.26
N PRO A 157 2.83 -17.05 -9.54
CA PRO A 157 3.79 -18.01 -10.06
C PRO A 157 3.30 -18.61 -11.39
N HIS A 158 4.13 -18.60 -12.42
CA HIS A 158 3.85 -19.36 -13.63
C HIS A 158 3.85 -20.87 -13.30
N ARG A 159 2.76 -21.57 -13.65
CA ARG A 159 2.65 -23.03 -13.52
C ARG A 159 3.48 -23.75 -14.57
#